data_AF-R1EY61-F1
#
_entry.id   AF-R1EY61-F1
#
_cell.length_a   1.000
_cell.length_b   1.000
_cell.length_c   1.000
_cell.angle_alpha   90.00
_cell.angle_beta   90.00
_cell.angle_gamma   90.00
#
_symmetry.space_group_name_H-M   'P 1'
#
loop_
_entity.id
_entity.type
_entity.pdbx_description
1 polymer ?
#
loop_
_entity_poly.entity_id
_entity_poly.type
_entity_poly.pdbx_seq_one_letter_code
_entity_poly.pdbx_strand_id
1 'polypeptide(L)'
;MVNVGGSVSEVGPSGRPPSSQELYAAGRVIGYKCFDQNYDFMKCKAKDDNPTACVSEGDAVHGCVYGLFKQISSTTKKEFDALAKCLDNEDLQPHMCKAKQAAFESTFYAKTS
;
A
#
# COMPACT_ATOMS: atom_id res chain seq x y z
N MET A 1 -3.42 -23.43 9.25
CA MET A 1 -3.43 -22.18 8.49
C MET A 1 -4.00 -21.11 9.41
N VAL A 2 -3.14 -20.28 10.00
CA VAL A 2 -3.63 -19.18 10.84
C VAL A 2 -4.18 -18.15 9.87
N ASN A 3 -5.46 -17.82 9.95
CA ASN A 3 -6.05 -16.75 9.16
C ASN A 3 -5.54 -15.42 9.76
N VAL A 4 -4.39 -14.93 9.29
CA VAL A 4 -3.80 -13.65 9.70
C VAL A 4 -4.39 -12.47 8.89
N GLY A 5 -5.39 -12.73 8.05
CA GLY A 5 -6.00 -11.72 7.19
C GLY A 5 -6.96 -10.81 7.96
N GLY A 6 -6.44 -9.74 8.53
CA GLY A 6 -7.26 -8.58 8.93
C GLY A 6 -7.89 -7.92 7.70
N SER A 7 -8.96 -7.15 7.89
CA SER A 7 -9.60 -6.41 6.80
C SER A 7 -8.78 -5.16 6.45
N VAL A 8 -8.69 -4.77 5.17
CA VAL A 8 -8.03 -3.50 4.76
C VAL A 8 -8.60 -2.27 5.48
N SER A 9 -9.84 -2.34 5.95
CA SER A 9 -10.49 -1.28 6.75
C SER A 9 -9.86 -1.06 8.13
N GLU A 10 -9.04 -1.99 8.61
CA GLU A 10 -8.33 -1.91 9.88
C GLU A 10 -6.93 -1.29 9.71
N VAL A 11 -6.48 -1.08 8.46
CA VAL A 11 -5.17 -0.50 8.18
C VAL A 11 -5.21 1.00 8.43
N GLY A 12 -4.35 1.47 9.33
CA GLY A 12 -4.25 2.90 9.64
C GLY A 12 -3.44 3.20 10.89
N PRO A 13 -3.16 4.49 11.19
CA PRO A 13 -2.29 4.88 12.30
C PRO A 13 -2.82 4.47 13.68
N SER A 14 -4.14 4.39 13.84
CA SER A 14 -4.82 3.96 15.07
C SER A 14 -5.27 2.49 15.04
N GLY A 15 -5.01 1.79 13.93
CA GLY A 15 -5.37 0.40 13.73
C GLY A 15 -4.12 -0.47 13.70
N ARG A 16 -3.92 -1.17 12.59
CA ARG A 16 -2.72 -1.98 12.35
C ARG A 16 -1.95 -1.51 11.11
N PRO A 17 -0.65 -1.80 11.01
CA PRO A 17 0.04 -1.68 9.74
C PRO A 17 -0.55 -2.64 8.69
N PRO A 18 -0.38 -2.36 7.40
CA PRO A 18 -0.73 -3.29 6.34
C PRO A 18 0.15 -4.54 6.40
N SER A 19 -0.42 -5.70 6.10
CA SER A 19 0.33 -6.95 5.95
C SER A 19 1.13 -6.96 4.64
N SER A 20 2.03 -7.94 4.49
CA SER A 20 2.87 -8.06 3.30
C SER A 20 2.07 -8.11 2.01
N GLN A 21 1.03 -8.94 1.93
CA GLN A 21 0.17 -9.06 0.75
C GLN A 21 -0.63 -7.78 0.46
N GLU A 22 -1.03 -7.03 1.48
CA GLU A 22 -1.71 -5.74 1.31
C GLU A 22 -0.74 -4.69 0.76
N LEU A 23 0.50 -4.63 1.28
CA LEU A 23 1.56 -3.76 0.75
C LEU A 23 1.92 -4.12 -0.69
N TYR A 24 2.07 -5.40 -1.03
CA TYR A 24 2.34 -5.84 -2.39
C TYR A 24 1.19 -5.51 -3.35
N ALA A 25 -0.06 -5.68 -2.91
CA ALA A 25 -1.25 -5.30 -3.68
C ALA A 25 -1.28 -3.79 -3.97
N ALA A 26 -0.96 -2.97 -2.96
CA ALA A 26 -0.99 -1.51 -3.07
C ALA A 26 0.26 -0.91 -3.74
N GLY A 27 1.36 -1.67 -3.88
CA GLY A 27 2.70 -1.15 -4.18
C GLY A 27 2.78 -0.24 -5.41
N ARG A 28 2.08 -0.57 -6.50
CA ARG A 28 2.05 0.27 -7.72
C ARG A 28 1.32 1.59 -7.49
N VAL A 29 0.19 1.55 -6.78
CA VAL A 29 -0.58 2.76 -6.46
C VAL A 29 0.17 3.62 -5.45
N ILE A 30 0.85 3.02 -4.46
CA ILE A 30 1.76 3.73 -3.54
C ILE A 30 2.85 4.45 -4.34
N GLY A 31 3.52 3.74 -5.25
CA GLY A 31 4.58 4.31 -6.08
C GLY A 31 4.15 5.52 -6.91
N TYR A 32 2.89 5.53 -7.39
CA TYR A 32 2.35 6.64 -8.17
C TYR A 32 1.77 7.76 -7.30
N LYS A 33 0.89 7.44 -6.34
CA LYS A 33 0.15 8.42 -5.54
C LYS A 33 0.98 9.03 -4.40
N CYS A 34 2.02 8.35 -3.94
CA CYS A 34 2.92 8.82 -2.88
C CYS A 34 4.35 9.04 -3.41
N PHE A 35 4.52 9.32 -4.71
CA PHE A 35 5.83 9.48 -5.33
C PHE A 35 6.66 10.56 -4.65
N ASP A 36 6.10 11.75 -4.44
CA ASP A 36 6.84 12.91 -3.92
C ASP A 36 7.36 12.65 -2.50
N GLN A 37 6.52 12.14 -1.60
CA GLN A 37 6.92 11.83 -0.22
C GLN A 37 8.00 10.74 -0.18
N ASN A 38 7.83 9.68 -1.00
CA ASN A 38 8.83 8.61 -1.10
C ASN A 38 10.16 9.15 -1.65
N TYR A 39 10.11 10.02 -2.66
CA TYR A 39 11.30 10.58 -3.29
C TYR A 39 12.06 11.51 -2.34
N ASP A 40 11.36 12.34 -1.58
CA ASP A 40 11.98 13.21 -0.58
C ASP A 40 12.60 12.42 0.57
N PHE A 41 11.94 11.37 1.06
CA PHE A 41 12.53 10.45 2.04
C PHE A 41 13.82 9.79 1.51
N MET A 42 13.81 9.31 0.27
CA MET A 42 14.99 8.71 -0.35
C MET A 42 16.12 9.73 -0.57
N LYS A 43 15.81 10.98 -0.91
CA LYS A 43 16.80 12.07 -0.98
C LYS A 43 17.42 12.38 0.37
N CYS A 44 16.62 12.39 1.44
CA CYS A 44 17.13 12.61 2.79
C CYS A 44 18.08 11.47 3.19
N LYS A 45 17.64 10.22 3.02
CA LYS A 45 18.44 9.03 3.34
C LYS A 45 19.76 8.94 2.56
N ALA A 46 19.77 9.41 1.32
CA ALA A 46 20.99 9.44 0.51
C ALA A 46 22.06 10.44 1.02
N LYS A 47 21.68 11.40 1.88
CA LYS A 47 22.59 12.39 2.47
C LYS A 47 23.11 11.98 3.84
N ASP A 48 22.32 11.21 4.58
CA ASP A 48 22.61 10.83 5.96
C ASP A 48 22.01 9.45 6.28
N ASP A 49 22.86 8.52 6.67
CA ASP A 49 22.48 7.15 7.06
C ASP A 49 21.94 7.07 8.49
N ASN A 50 21.97 8.17 9.26
CA ASN A 50 21.41 8.21 10.59
C ASN A 50 19.87 8.01 10.54
N PRO A 51 19.33 6.96 11.17
CA PRO A 51 17.91 6.65 11.08
C PRO A 51 16.98 7.75 11.63
N THR A 52 17.47 8.65 12.49
CA THR A 52 16.66 9.75 13.03
C THR A 52 16.72 11.04 12.21
N ALA A 53 17.62 11.14 11.23
CA ALA A 53 17.79 12.36 10.44
C ALA A 53 16.59 12.67 9.52
N CYS A 54 15.84 11.63 9.11
CA CYS A 54 14.77 11.71 8.11
C CYS A 54 13.38 11.35 8.66
N VAL A 55 13.17 11.54 9.97
CA VAL A 55 11.89 11.18 10.63
C VAL A 55 10.73 11.97 10.05
N SER A 56 10.89 13.26 9.76
CA SER A 56 9.82 14.10 9.21
C SER A 56 9.38 13.61 7.82
N GLU A 57 10.32 13.23 6.97
CA GLU A 57 10.04 12.68 5.64
C GLU A 57 9.43 11.27 5.75
N GLY A 58 9.88 10.48 6.72
CA GLY A 58 9.28 9.18 7.04
C GLY A 58 7.82 9.29 7.48
N ASP A 59 7.51 10.26 8.35
CA ASP A 59 6.13 10.56 8.77
C ASP A 59 5.27 11.00 7.58
N ALA A 60 5.82 11.77 6.64
CA ALA A 60 5.13 12.16 5.42
C ALA A 60 4.81 10.95 4.52
N VAL A 61 5.75 10.02 4.36
CA VAL A 61 5.53 8.74 3.65
C VAL A 61 4.41 7.95 4.32
N HIS A 62 4.48 7.75 5.63
CA HIS A 62 3.45 7.01 6.38
C HIS A 62 2.09 7.68 6.30
N GLY A 63 2.02 9.02 6.41
CA GLY A 63 0.80 9.79 6.26
C GLY A 63 0.15 9.57 4.88
N CYS A 64 0.93 9.63 3.81
CA CYS A 64 0.43 9.37 2.46
C CYS A 64 -0.08 7.93 2.30
N VAL A 65 0.73 6.94 2.71
CA VAL A 65 0.39 5.52 2.56
C VAL A 65 -0.86 5.15 3.36
N TYR A 66 -0.96 5.57 4.62
CA TYR A 66 -2.16 5.30 5.42
C TYR A 66 -3.40 6.03 4.89
N GLY A 67 -3.24 7.26 4.38
CA GLY A 67 -4.30 7.97 3.66
C GLY A 67 -4.80 7.19 2.44
N LEU A 68 -3.88 6.60 1.68
CA LEU A 68 -4.20 5.76 0.53
C LEU A 68 -4.94 4.48 0.92
N PHE A 69 -4.54 3.79 2.00
CA PHE A 69 -5.27 2.62 2.50
C PHE A 69 -6.70 2.96 2.93
N LYS A 70 -6.92 4.12 3.56
CA LYS A 70 -8.26 4.61 3.87
C LYS A 70 -9.10 4.81 2.60
N GLN A 71 -8.52 5.37 1.54
CA GLN A 71 -9.18 5.56 0.25
C GLN A 71 -9.48 4.22 -0.44
N ILE A 72 -8.54 3.28 -0.44
CA ILE A 72 -8.73 1.92 -0.97
C ILE A 72 -9.89 1.24 -0.23
N SER A 73 -9.91 1.33 1.10
CA SER A 73 -10.97 0.72 1.92
C SER A 73 -12.35 1.32 1.65
N SER A 74 -12.46 2.61 1.34
CA SER A 74 -13.77 3.26 1.11
C SER A 74 -14.27 3.14 -0.33
N THR A 75 -13.38 2.97 -1.31
CA THR A 75 -13.74 3.06 -2.74
C THR A 75 -13.62 1.74 -3.49
N THR A 76 -12.65 0.89 -3.15
CA THR A 76 -12.24 -0.29 -3.94
C THR A 76 -11.90 -1.50 -3.09
N LYS A 77 -12.53 -1.63 -1.91
CA LYS A 77 -12.23 -2.68 -0.95
C LYS A 77 -12.33 -4.09 -1.55
N LYS A 78 -13.39 -4.36 -2.31
CA LYS A 78 -13.67 -5.69 -2.86
C LYS A 78 -12.55 -6.15 -3.81
N GLU A 79 -12.16 -5.30 -4.75
CA GLU A 79 -11.13 -5.60 -5.74
C GLU A 79 -9.75 -5.71 -5.08
N PHE A 80 -9.49 -4.84 -4.11
CA PHE A 80 -8.25 -4.87 -3.33
C PHE A 80 -8.11 -6.16 -2.49
N ASP A 81 -9.14 -6.53 -1.73
CA ASP A 81 -9.15 -7.77 -0.94
C ASP A 81 -8.94 -9.00 -1.84
N ALA A 82 -9.54 -8.99 -3.04
CA ALA A 82 -9.36 -10.07 -4.01
C ALA A 82 -7.91 -10.17 -4.51
N LEU A 83 -7.24 -9.03 -4.76
CA LEU A 83 -5.84 -9.00 -5.15
C LEU A 83 -4.92 -9.44 -4.00
N ALA A 84 -5.11 -8.88 -2.80
CA ALA A 84 -4.32 -9.21 -1.62
C ALA A 84 -4.42 -10.71 -1.30
N LYS A 85 -5.64 -11.29 -1.36
CA LYS A 85 -5.84 -12.73 -1.16
C LYS A 85 -5.14 -13.59 -2.23
N CYS A 86 -5.14 -13.14 -3.48
CA CYS A 86 -4.40 -13.86 -4.53
C CYS A 86 -2.90 -13.84 -4.24
N LEU A 87 -2.34 -12.68 -3.88
CA LEU A 87 -0.92 -12.57 -3.55
C LEU A 87 -0.55 -13.42 -2.33
N ASP A 88 -1.42 -13.50 -1.33
CA ASP A 88 -1.23 -14.37 -0.16
C ASP A 88 -1.17 -15.86 -0.53
N ASN A 89 -2.01 -16.29 -1.48
CA ASN A 89 -2.06 -17.69 -1.94
C ASN A 89 -0.91 -18.06 -2.90
N GLU A 90 -0.33 -17.08 -3.58
CA GLU A 90 0.65 -17.26 -4.66
C GLU A 90 2.05 -16.81 -4.21
N ASP A 91 2.38 -16.90 -2.92
CA ASP A 91 3.70 -16.51 -2.37
C ASP A 91 4.18 -15.13 -2.85
N LEU A 92 3.26 -14.17 -2.85
CA LEU A 92 3.44 -12.79 -3.30
C LEU A 92 3.90 -12.64 -4.76
N GLN A 93 3.68 -13.65 -5.62
CA GLN A 93 4.04 -13.63 -7.04
C GLN A 93 3.04 -12.82 -7.87
N PRO A 94 3.35 -11.57 -8.27
CA PRO A 94 2.34 -10.68 -8.88
C PRO A 94 1.97 -11.09 -10.31
N HIS A 95 2.77 -11.95 -10.95
CA HIS A 95 2.49 -12.47 -12.29
C HIS A 95 1.32 -13.47 -12.29
N MET A 96 1.06 -14.15 -11.18
CA MET A 96 -0.09 -15.04 -11.00
C MET A 96 -1.41 -14.28 -10.82
N CYS A 97 -1.32 -13.02 -10.37
CA CYS A 97 -2.48 -12.21 -9.98
C CYS A 97 -2.83 -11.07 -10.95
N LYS A 98 -2.29 -11.08 -12.19
CA LYS A 98 -2.41 -9.94 -13.14
C LYS A 98 -3.84 -9.50 -13.41
N ALA A 99 -4.78 -10.42 -13.56
CA ALA A 99 -6.19 -10.07 -13.79
C ALA A 99 -6.81 -9.32 -12.60
N LYS A 100 -6.48 -9.73 -11.37
CA LYS A 100 -6.96 -9.05 -10.15
C LYS A 100 -6.26 -7.71 -9.95
N GLN A 101 -4.98 -7.62 -10.31
CA GLN A 101 -4.22 -6.38 -10.31
C GLN A 101 -4.86 -5.35 -11.25
N ALA A 102 -5.17 -5.75 -12.49
CA ALA A 102 -5.84 -4.87 -13.45
C ALA A 102 -7.23 -4.44 -12.98
N ALA A 103 -8.02 -5.35 -12.39
CA ALA A 103 -9.34 -5.02 -11.85
C ALA A 103 -9.27 -4.01 -10.70
N PHE A 104 -8.34 -4.19 -9.76
CA PHE A 104 -8.09 -3.24 -8.68
C PHE A 104 -7.66 -1.87 -9.22
N GLU A 105 -6.62 -1.82 -10.05
CA GLU A 105 -6.08 -0.57 -10.58
C GLU A 105 -7.12 0.18 -11.41
N SER A 106 -7.82 -0.49 -12.33
CA SER A 106 -8.86 0.14 -13.15
C SER A 106 -9.96 0.76 -12.29
N THR A 107 -10.41 0.05 -11.24
CA THR A 107 -11.50 0.53 -10.38
C THR A 107 -11.01 1.68 -9.49
N PHE A 108 -9.79 1.59 -8.99
CA PHE A 108 -9.18 2.62 -8.14
C PHE A 108 -9.01 3.92 -8.91
N TYR A 109 -8.42 3.90 -10.10
CA TYR A 109 -8.21 5.12 -10.88
C TYR A 109 -9.53 5.72 -11.39
N ALA A 110 -10.53 4.90 -11.72
CA ALA A 110 -11.85 5.40 -12.13
C ALA A 110 -12.59 6.14 -11.00
N LYS A 111 -12.36 5.79 -9.73
CA LYS A 111 -13.01 6.42 -8.57
C LYS A 111 -12.21 7.55 -7.93
N THR A 112 -11.00 7.81 -8.41
CA THR A 112 -10.05 8.78 -7.84
C THR A 112 -9.58 9.83 -8.85
N SER A 113 -10.27 9.90 -9.99
CA SER A 113 -10.15 10.95 -11.00
C SER A 113 -11.17 12.06 -10.76
#